data_AF-A0A7Y6ALE3-F1
#
_entry.id   AF-A0A7Y6ALE3-F1
#
_cell.length_a   1.000
_cell.length_b   1.000
_cell.length_c   1.000
_cell.angle_alpha   90.00
_cell.angle_beta   90.00
_cell.angle_gamma   90.00
#
_symmetry.space_group_name_H-M   'P 1'
#
loop_
_entity.id
_entity.type
_entity.pdbx_description
1 polymer ?
#
loop_
_entity_poly.entity_id
_entity_poly.type
_entity_poly.pdbx_seq_one_letter_code
_entity_poly.pdbx_strand_id
1 'polypeptide(L)'
;MQSSHHDPGFTVRLADPGDGGTAKGKSFRQRRRNRHGRGLRGELMLPTLPGYRTRSDRFDDFVLDSAQRLHDIWGKPLDGVRFAVEEIPPGLEKLVADGTPAPMGSYSPATAEEGPVITLYRRVVEQACGSREELQDLVHDVVVERTAEMLGVPPESLDPVYRRRY
;
A
#
# COMPACT_ATOMS: atom_id res chain seq x y z
N MET A 1 -9.82 -31.39 -6.88
CA MET A 1 -9.65 -31.11 -5.44
C MET A 1 -8.21 -30.72 -5.20
N GLN A 2 -7.93 -29.42 -5.12
CA GLN A 2 -6.64 -28.91 -4.64
C GLN A 2 -6.92 -27.53 -4.05
N SER A 3 -6.94 -27.50 -2.72
CA SER A 3 -7.14 -26.34 -1.87
C SER A 3 -5.83 -25.56 -1.82
N SER A 4 -5.79 -24.40 -2.47
CA SER A 4 -4.70 -23.44 -2.34
C SER A 4 -4.96 -22.59 -1.09
N HIS A 5 -4.22 -22.87 -0.01
CA HIS A 5 -4.14 -21.98 1.14
C HIS A 5 -3.49 -20.67 0.68
N HIS A 6 -4.26 -19.59 0.70
CA HIS A 6 -3.81 -18.22 0.45
C HIS A 6 -3.69 -17.53 1.81
N ASP A 7 -2.47 -17.38 2.32
CA ASP A 7 -2.20 -16.54 3.47
C ASP A 7 -1.94 -15.09 2.99
N PRO A 8 -2.70 -14.09 3.47
CA PRO A 8 -2.54 -12.70 3.08
C PRO A 8 -1.32 -12.04 3.74
N GLY A 9 -0.63 -11.20 2.96
CA GLY A 9 0.50 -10.39 3.41
C GLY A 9 0.03 -9.04 3.97
N PHE A 10 0.24 -8.85 5.28
CA PHE A 10 0.14 -7.60 6.02
C PHE A 10 -1.28 -7.07 6.33
N THR A 11 -1.60 -7.07 7.63
CA THR A 11 -2.82 -6.50 8.23
C THR A 11 -2.38 -5.74 9.49
N VAL A 12 -2.70 -4.45 9.61
CA VAL A 12 -2.40 -3.69 10.84
C VAL A 12 -3.61 -3.80 11.79
N ARG A 13 -3.40 -4.51 12.90
CA ARG A 13 -4.29 -4.53 14.07
C ARG A 13 -3.51 -4.05 15.29
N LEU A 14 -4.12 -3.19 16.10
CA LEU A 14 -3.47 -2.59 17.26
C LEU A 14 -3.52 -3.55 18.48
N ALA A 15 -2.54 -4.47 18.60
CA ALA A 15 -2.00 -5.15 19.81
C ALA A 15 -1.27 -6.47 19.42
N ASP A 16 -0.03 -6.68 19.91
CA ASP A 16 0.94 -7.75 19.55
C ASP A 16 1.17 -8.73 20.75
N PRO A 17 1.90 -9.90 20.68
CA PRO A 17 2.86 -10.34 19.65
C PRO A 17 2.87 -11.83 19.20
N GLY A 18 3.51 -12.12 18.05
CA GLY A 18 4.03 -13.46 17.74
C GLY A 18 4.37 -13.83 16.27
N ASP A 19 5.67 -13.70 15.93
CA ASP A 19 6.56 -14.43 14.98
C ASP A 19 6.04 -15.24 13.76
N GLY A 20 6.75 -15.13 12.61
CA GLY A 20 6.56 -16.01 11.44
C GLY A 20 7.12 -15.48 10.10
N GLY A 21 8.40 -15.72 9.83
CA GLY A 21 9.14 -15.14 8.68
C GLY A 21 8.95 -15.81 7.31
N THR A 22 9.01 -14.99 6.25
CA THR A 22 9.17 -15.41 4.85
C THR A 22 10.54 -14.96 4.29
N ALA A 23 11.25 -15.88 3.63
CA ALA A 23 12.65 -15.75 3.27
C ALA A 23 12.90 -14.74 2.11
N LYS A 24 13.46 -13.57 2.44
CA LYS A 24 13.94 -12.56 1.49
C LYS A 24 15.16 -13.07 0.70
N GLY A 25 15.08 -13.09 -0.63
CA GLY A 25 16.19 -13.45 -1.52
C GLY A 25 17.44 -12.57 -1.28
N LYS A 26 18.59 -13.23 -1.09
CA LYS A 26 19.86 -12.57 -0.75
C LYS A 26 20.30 -11.58 -1.85
N SER A 27 20.61 -10.35 -1.45
CA SER A 27 20.99 -9.28 -2.39
C SER A 27 22.32 -9.55 -3.10
N PHE A 28 22.55 -8.89 -4.24
CA PHE A 28 23.78 -9.00 -5.04
C PHE A 28 25.07 -8.70 -4.24
N ARG A 29 24.99 -7.85 -3.20
CA ARG A 29 26.09 -7.58 -2.26
C ARG A 29 26.44 -8.79 -1.40
N GLN A 30 25.48 -9.64 -1.07
CA GLN A 30 25.67 -10.87 -0.30
C GLN A 30 26.36 -11.98 -1.11
N ARG A 31 26.22 -11.98 -2.45
CA ARG A 31 26.96 -12.86 -3.37
C ARG A 31 28.42 -12.43 -3.57
N ARG A 32 28.75 -11.16 -3.40
CA ARG A 32 30.13 -10.66 -3.56
C ARG A 32 30.94 -10.90 -2.28
N ARG A 33 31.52 -12.11 -2.22
CA ARG A 33 32.78 -12.48 -1.54
C ARG A 33 32.83 -12.16 -0.04
N ASN A 34 32.17 -13.00 0.74
CA ASN A 34 32.58 -13.22 2.13
C ASN A 34 33.34 -14.55 2.28
N ARG A 35 34.39 -14.76 1.47
CA ARG A 35 35.17 -16.02 1.47
C ARG A 35 36.01 -16.19 2.74
N HIS A 36 36.31 -15.09 3.43
CA HIS A 36 37.15 -15.05 4.63
C HIS A 36 36.34 -14.83 5.93
N GLY A 37 35.01 -14.93 5.88
CA GLY A 37 34.15 -14.80 7.06
C GLY A 37 34.12 -13.40 7.69
N ARG A 38 34.57 -12.35 6.98
CA ARG A 38 34.57 -10.93 7.39
C ARG A 38 33.39 -10.14 6.80
N GLY A 39 32.21 -10.76 6.80
CA GLY A 39 30.99 -10.12 6.31
C GLY A 39 30.56 -8.99 7.23
N LEU A 40 29.54 -8.26 6.80
CA LEU A 40 28.88 -7.23 7.61
C LEU A 40 28.57 -7.78 9.00
N ARG A 41 29.10 -7.11 10.03
CA ARG A 41 28.89 -7.45 11.43
C ARG A 41 28.00 -6.38 12.05
N GLY A 42 26.75 -6.75 12.30
CA GLY A 42 25.73 -5.84 12.84
C GLY A 42 24.88 -5.16 11.76
N GLU A 43 23.77 -4.58 12.21
CA GLU A 43 22.89 -3.74 11.38
C GLU A 43 23.64 -2.46 10.96
N LEU A 44 23.66 -2.19 9.65
CA LEU A 44 24.30 -0.98 9.10
C LEU A 44 23.54 0.31 9.44
N MET A 45 22.23 0.20 9.65
CA MET A 45 21.33 1.27 10.03
C MET A 45 20.39 0.71 11.09
N LEU A 46 20.21 1.46 12.17
CA LEU A 46 19.24 1.14 13.20
C LEU A 46 17.82 1.48 12.71
N PRO A 47 16.78 0.74 13.13
CA PRO A 47 15.38 1.00 12.77
C PRO A 47 14.89 2.41 13.10
N THR A 48 15.47 3.04 14.11
CA THR A 48 15.11 4.40 14.55
C THR A 48 15.69 5.51 13.67
N LEU A 49 16.60 5.19 12.74
CA LEU A 49 17.23 6.18 11.88
C LEU A 49 16.42 6.37 10.58
N PRO A 50 16.26 7.61 10.06
CA PRO A 50 15.47 7.88 8.86
C PRO A 50 15.87 7.06 7.61
N GLY A 51 17.15 6.67 7.51
CA GLY A 51 17.65 5.88 6.39
C GLY A 51 17.31 4.39 6.44
N TYR A 52 16.67 3.90 7.50
CA TYR A 52 16.13 2.54 7.56
C TYR A 52 14.81 2.41 6.79
N ARG A 53 14.08 3.52 6.59
CA ARG A 53 12.78 3.53 5.90
C ARG A 53 12.91 3.03 4.47
N THR A 54 12.06 2.07 4.12
CA THR A 54 12.00 1.53 2.77
C THR A 54 11.18 2.44 1.84
N ARG A 55 11.07 2.06 0.56
CA ARG A 55 10.14 2.74 -0.35
C ARG A 55 8.69 2.39 -0.02
N SER A 56 8.47 1.15 0.42
CA SER A 56 7.19 0.64 0.90
C SER A 56 6.68 1.46 2.07
N ASP A 57 7.50 1.62 3.12
CA ASP A 57 7.11 2.36 4.33
C ASP A 57 6.71 3.81 4.00
N ARG A 58 7.40 4.43 3.04
CA ARG A 58 7.06 5.80 2.59
C ARG A 58 5.75 5.87 1.83
N PHE A 59 5.41 4.83 1.07
CA PHE A 59 4.12 4.76 0.40
C PHE A 59 3.00 4.59 1.44
N ASP A 60 3.22 3.73 2.43
CA ASP A 60 2.29 3.51 3.53
C ASP A 60 2.08 4.81 4.34
N ASP A 61 3.14 5.58 4.58
CA ASP A 61 3.06 6.93 5.18
C ASP A 61 2.13 7.86 4.36
N PHE A 62 2.25 7.88 3.02
CA PHE A 62 1.39 8.72 2.18
C PHE A 62 -0.09 8.29 2.22
N VAL A 63 -0.35 6.99 2.23
CA VAL A 63 -1.72 6.46 2.35
C VAL A 63 -2.30 6.85 3.70
N LEU A 64 -1.53 6.70 4.78
CA LEU A 64 -1.93 7.07 6.12
C LEU A 64 -2.25 8.58 6.23
N ASP A 65 -1.37 9.43 5.71
CA ASP A 65 -1.56 10.89 5.73
C ASP A 65 -2.83 11.32 4.98
N SER A 66 -3.10 10.70 3.82
CA SER A 66 -4.31 10.97 3.02
C SER A 66 -5.57 10.46 3.73
N ALA A 67 -5.55 9.23 4.25
CA ALA A 67 -6.66 8.64 4.98
C ALA A 67 -7.02 9.44 6.24
N GLN A 68 -6.01 9.87 7.02
CA GLN A 68 -6.23 10.68 8.21
C GLN A 68 -6.86 12.03 7.86
N ARG A 69 -6.37 12.70 6.80
CA ARG A 69 -6.96 13.96 6.34
C ARG A 69 -8.43 13.80 5.95
N LEU A 70 -8.77 12.74 5.24
CA LEU A 70 -10.16 12.45 4.87
C LEU A 70 -11.02 12.18 6.12
N HIS A 71 -10.49 11.40 7.05
CA HIS A 71 -11.16 11.12 8.32
C HIS A 71 -11.42 12.39 9.13
N ASP A 72 -10.46 13.31 9.21
CA ASP A 72 -10.62 14.57 9.95
C ASP A 72 -11.73 15.47 9.37
N ILE A 73 -11.97 15.40 8.05
CA ILE A 73 -12.98 16.21 7.36
C ILE A 73 -14.36 15.55 7.43
N TRP A 74 -14.44 14.24 7.18
CA TRP A 74 -15.71 13.53 7.00
C TRP A 74 -16.19 12.82 8.27
N GLY A 75 -15.27 12.40 9.14
CA GLY A 75 -15.56 11.73 10.41
C GLY A 75 -16.33 10.44 10.23
N LYS A 76 -17.55 10.40 10.78
CA LYS A 76 -18.40 9.20 10.95
C LYS A 76 -18.56 8.27 9.74
N PRO A 77 -18.72 8.76 8.49
CA PRO A 77 -18.85 7.89 7.32
C PRO A 77 -17.60 7.05 7.04
N LEU A 78 -16.44 7.45 7.57
CA LEU A 78 -15.17 6.76 7.43
C LEU A 78 -14.80 5.91 8.67
N ASP A 79 -15.67 5.88 9.68
CA ASP A 79 -15.45 5.04 10.85
C ASP A 79 -15.49 3.56 10.45
N GLY A 80 -14.41 2.84 10.81
CA GLY A 80 -14.28 1.41 10.52
C GLY A 80 -13.84 1.07 9.09
N VAL A 81 -13.55 2.06 8.24
CA VAL A 81 -12.92 1.84 6.94
C VAL A 81 -11.46 1.44 7.15
N ARG A 82 -11.01 0.39 6.44
CA ARG A 82 -9.62 -0.05 6.45
C ARG A 82 -8.95 0.32 5.14
N PHE A 83 -7.75 0.87 5.23
CA PHE A 83 -6.88 1.10 4.09
C PHE A 83 -5.80 0.02 4.07
N ALA A 84 -5.73 -0.72 2.96
CA ALA A 84 -4.76 -1.78 2.73
C ALA A 84 -3.84 -1.42 1.57
N VAL A 85 -2.61 -1.90 1.62
CA VAL A 85 -1.63 -1.73 0.54
C VAL A 85 -1.20 -3.11 0.07
N GLU A 86 -1.45 -3.38 -1.20
CA GLU A 86 -0.97 -4.58 -1.89
C GLU A 86 0.05 -4.20 -2.95
N GLU A 87 0.91 -5.12 -3.36
CA GLU A 87 1.92 -4.83 -4.38
C GLU A 87 1.29 -4.68 -5.76
N ILE A 88 0.44 -5.63 -6.16
CA ILE A 88 -0.14 -5.74 -7.50
C ILE A 88 -1.58 -6.28 -7.42
N PRO A 89 -2.45 -5.93 -8.37
CA PRO A 89 -3.81 -6.44 -8.39
C PRO A 89 -3.87 -7.93 -8.76
N PRO A 90 -4.90 -8.65 -8.26
CA PRO A 90 -5.13 -10.03 -8.68
C PRO A 90 -5.44 -10.09 -10.18
N GLY A 91 -4.91 -11.11 -10.86
CA GLY A 91 -5.15 -11.31 -12.28
C GLY A 91 -4.47 -10.29 -13.21
N LEU A 92 -3.45 -9.57 -12.73
CA LEU A 92 -2.68 -8.59 -13.52
C LEU A 92 -2.23 -9.14 -14.89
N GLU A 93 -1.79 -10.40 -14.96
CA GLU A 93 -1.36 -11.03 -16.22
C GLU A 93 -2.47 -11.03 -17.28
N LYS A 94 -3.72 -11.28 -16.86
CA LYS A 94 -4.88 -11.28 -17.76
C LYS A 94 -5.22 -9.87 -18.22
N LEU A 95 -5.23 -8.90 -17.30
CA LEU A 95 -5.46 -7.49 -17.62
C LEU A 95 -4.47 -6.99 -18.68
N VAL A 96 -3.18 -7.33 -18.51
CA VAL A 96 -2.13 -6.98 -19.46
C VAL A 96 -2.35 -7.66 -20.81
N ALA A 97 -2.71 -8.95 -20.83
CA ALA A 97 -2.98 -9.67 -22.07
C ALA A 97 -4.18 -9.08 -22.84
N ASP A 98 -5.21 -8.64 -22.12
CA ASP A 98 -6.42 -8.02 -22.67
C ASP A 98 -6.23 -6.53 -23.01
N GLY A 99 -5.05 -5.96 -22.76
CA GLY A 99 -4.76 -4.54 -22.96
C GLY A 99 -5.52 -3.59 -22.02
N THR A 100 -6.09 -4.13 -20.94
CA THR A 100 -6.85 -3.37 -19.95
C THR A 100 -5.88 -2.71 -18.97
N PRO A 101 -6.03 -1.40 -18.68
CA PRO A 101 -5.21 -0.74 -17.67
C PRO A 101 -5.33 -1.42 -16.30
N ALA A 102 -4.19 -1.62 -15.63
CA ALA A 102 -4.19 -2.16 -14.28
C ALA A 102 -4.84 -1.14 -13.31
N PRO A 103 -5.76 -1.58 -12.43
CA PRO A 103 -6.36 -0.70 -11.44
C PRO A 103 -5.29 -0.24 -10.44
N MET A 104 -5.39 1.03 -10.02
CA MET A 104 -4.51 1.60 -8.99
C MET A 104 -4.99 1.30 -7.57
N GLY A 105 -6.28 1.00 -7.41
CA GLY A 105 -6.86 0.54 -6.17
C GLY A 105 -8.19 -0.19 -6.40
N SER A 106 -8.72 -0.78 -5.33
CA SER A 106 -9.99 -1.48 -5.31
C SER A 106 -10.75 -1.19 -4.03
N TYR A 107 -12.06 -1.40 -4.06
CA TYR A 107 -12.94 -1.32 -2.91
C TYR A 107 -13.60 -2.68 -2.68
N SER A 108 -13.54 -3.16 -1.45
CA SER A 108 -14.27 -4.33 -0.97
C SER A 108 -15.32 -3.88 0.05
N PRO A 109 -16.61 -4.23 -0.17
CA PRO A 109 -17.67 -3.83 0.73
C PRO A 109 -17.52 -4.46 2.11
N ALA A 110 -18.14 -3.82 3.11
CA ALA A 110 -18.18 -4.34 4.47
C ALA A 110 -18.82 -5.74 4.52
N THR A 111 -18.28 -6.60 5.38
CA THR A 111 -18.86 -7.91 5.70
C THR A 111 -19.52 -7.86 7.08
N ALA A 112 -20.15 -8.96 7.50
CA ALA A 112 -20.76 -9.04 8.83
C ALA A 112 -19.73 -8.92 9.98
N GLU A 113 -18.48 -9.28 9.74
CA GLU A 113 -17.42 -9.32 10.75
C GLU A 113 -16.43 -8.17 10.62
N GLU A 114 -16.28 -7.59 9.43
CA GLU A 114 -15.28 -6.57 9.16
C GLU A 114 -15.83 -5.39 8.36
N GLY A 115 -15.32 -4.20 8.66
CA GLY A 115 -15.62 -2.98 7.92
C GLY A 115 -15.10 -3.00 6.48
N PRO A 116 -15.52 -2.02 5.66
CA PRO A 116 -15.13 -1.89 4.26
C PRO A 116 -13.61 -1.75 4.12
N VAL A 117 -13.06 -2.23 3.01
CA VAL A 117 -11.61 -2.17 2.74
C VAL A 117 -11.36 -1.45 1.43
N ILE A 118 -10.47 -0.46 1.49
CA ILE A 118 -9.93 0.21 0.31
C ILE A 118 -8.49 -0.26 0.15
N THR A 119 -8.20 -0.96 -0.95
CA THR A 119 -6.88 -1.50 -1.24
C THR A 119 -6.20 -0.66 -2.31
N LEU A 120 -4.94 -0.26 -2.09
CA LEU A 120 -4.09 0.41 -3.08
C LEU A 120 -3.02 -0.54 -3.61
N TYR A 121 -2.80 -0.54 -4.91
CA TYR A 121 -1.82 -1.40 -5.57
C TYR A 121 -0.52 -0.64 -5.83
N ARG A 122 0.42 -0.73 -4.89
CA ARG A 122 1.62 0.11 -4.86
C ARG A 122 2.42 0.09 -6.15
N ARG A 123 2.65 -1.08 -6.77
CA ARG A 123 3.47 -1.16 -7.99
C ARG A 123 2.82 -0.47 -9.18
N VAL A 124 1.49 -0.53 -9.26
CA VAL A 124 0.76 0.13 -10.34
C VAL A 124 0.85 1.64 -10.18
N VAL A 125 0.68 2.14 -8.95
CA VAL A 125 0.80 3.57 -8.64
C VAL A 125 2.24 4.07 -8.84
N GLU A 126 3.24 3.37 -8.30
CA GLU A 126 4.67 3.71 -8.49
C GLU A 126 5.08 3.73 -9.96
N GLN A 127 4.54 2.85 -10.80
CA GLN A 127 4.85 2.80 -12.23
C GLN A 127 4.18 3.92 -13.03
N ALA A 128 3.08 4.47 -12.54
CA ALA A 128 2.37 5.57 -13.18
C ALA A 128 3.00 6.94 -12.91
N CYS A 129 3.85 7.06 -11.87
CA CYS A 129 4.51 8.31 -11.47
C CYS A 129 5.93 8.44 -12.03
N GLY A 130 6.28 9.65 -12.46
CA GLY A 130 7.65 10.01 -12.87
C GLY A 130 8.51 10.55 -11.74
N SER A 131 7.90 11.10 -10.69
CA SER A 131 8.61 11.71 -9.55
C SER A 131 8.00 11.32 -8.20
N ARG A 132 8.71 11.68 -7.11
CA ARG A 132 8.23 11.45 -5.74
C ARG A 132 7.08 12.38 -5.35
N GLU A 133 7.12 13.62 -5.82
CA GLU A 133 6.06 14.61 -5.56
C GLU A 133 4.76 14.14 -6.23
N GLU A 134 4.84 13.73 -7.49
CA GLU A 134 3.72 13.13 -8.22
C GLU A 134 3.18 11.86 -7.55
N LEU A 135 4.03 11.07 -6.88
CA LEU A 135 3.60 9.87 -6.17
C LEU A 135 2.71 10.21 -4.98
N GLN A 136 3.08 11.22 -4.20
CA GLN A 136 2.29 11.64 -3.05
C GLN A 136 0.90 12.12 -3.50
N ASP A 137 0.86 12.95 -4.54
CA ASP A 137 -0.39 13.47 -5.10
C ASP A 137 -1.26 12.35 -5.68
N LEU A 138 -0.67 11.44 -6.45
CA LEU A 138 -1.41 10.32 -7.04
C LEU A 138 -1.94 9.36 -5.99
N VAL A 139 -1.18 9.10 -4.91
CA VAL A 139 -1.68 8.29 -3.79
C VAL A 139 -2.91 8.95 -3.18
N HIS A 140 -2.85 10.25 -2.91
CA HIS A 140 -3.99 10.98 -2.37
C HIS A 140 -5.20 10.93 -3.31
N ASP A 141 -5.01 11.17 -4.60
CA ASP A 141 -6.08 11.08 -5.60
C ASP A 141 -6.73 9.69 -5.62
N VAL A 142 -5.94 8.61 -5.57
CA VAL A 142 -6.46 7.23 -5.57
C VAL A 142 -7.24 6.96 -4.29
N VAL A 143 -6.74 7.37 -3.12
CA VAL A 143 -7.46 7.22 -1.84
C VAL A 143 -8.81 7.93 -1.90
N VAL A 144 -8.84 9.18 -2.37
CA VAL A 144 -10.08 9.95 -2.51
C VAL A 144 -11.03 9.26 -3.48
N GLU A 145 -10.56 8.84 -4.65
CA GLU A 145 -11.39 8.20 -5.67
C GLU A 145 -12.04 6.91 -5.16
N ARG A 146 -11.28 6.02 -4.51
CA ARG A 146 -11.83 4.76 -3.97
C ARG A 146 -12.76 5.00 -2.78
N THR A 147 -12.50 6.03 -1.98
CA THR A 147 -13.40 6.42 -0.89
C THR A 147 -14.70 7.01 -1.42
N ALA A 148 -14.64 7.78 -2.51
CA ALA A 148 -15.80 8.35 -3.20
C ALA A 148 -16.68 7.24 -3.77
N GLU A 149 -16.04 6.27 -4.43
CA GLU A 149 -16.67 5.07 -4.96
C GLU A 149 -17.41 4.28 -3.86
N MET A 150 -16.78 4.09 -2.70
CA MET A 150 -17.42 3.45 -1.54
C MET A 150 -18.66 4.21 -1.05
N LEU A 151 -18.57 5.54 -0.94
CA LEU A 151 -19.66 6.38 -0.43
C LEU A 151 -20.75 6.67 -1.48
N GLY A 152 -20.51 6.32 -2.75
CA GLY A 152 -21.43 6.60 -3.86
C GLY A 152 -21.56 8.09 -4.18
N VAL A 153 -20.52 8.88 -3.90
CA VAL A 153 -20.46 10.33 -4.15
C VAL A 153 -19.36 10.65 -5.17
N PRO A 154 -19.42 11.80 -5.86
CA PRO A 154 -18.32 12.21 -6.73
C PRO A 154 -17.08 12.61 -5.90
N PRO A 155 -15.85 12.33 -6.36
CA PRO A 155 -14.62 12.59 -5.62
C PRO A 155 -14.38 14.07 -5.32
N GLU A 156 -14.88 14.98 -6.16
CA GLU A 156 -14.81 16.42 -5.95
C GLU A 156 -15.66 16.87 -4.74
N SER A 157 -16.62 16.05 -4.33
CA SER A 157 -17.33 16.29 -3.06
C SER A 157 -16.45 15.98 -1.87
N LEU A 158 -15.66 14.90 -1.91
CA LEU A 158 -14.77 14.49 -0.82
C LEU A 158 -13.57 15.42 -0.66
N ASP A 159 -12.96 15.82 -1.77
CA ASP A 159 -11.86 16.77 -1.81
C ASP A 159 -12.11 17.83 -2.90
N PRO A 160 -12.41 19.09 -2.53
CA PRO A 160 -12.59 20.19 -3.48
C PRO A 160 -11.33 20.51 -4.32
N VAL A 161 -10.16 20.04 -3.91
CA VAL A 161 -8.87 20.23 -4.60
C VAL A 161 -8.49 18.99 -5.42
N TYR A 162 -9.34 17.95 -5.47
CA TYR A 162 -9.12 16.74 -6.26
C TYR A 162 -8.71 17.06 -7.71
N ARG A 163 -7.58 16.50 -8.17
CA ARG A 163 -6.92 16.75 -9.47
C ARG A 163 -6.62 18.21 -9.84
N ARG A 164 -6.87 19.18 -8.95
CA ARG A 164 -6.40 20.56 -9.08
C ARG A 164 -4.99 20.60 -8.50
N ARG A 165 -4.00 20.31 -9.35
CA ARG A 165 -2.56 20.26 -9.01
C ARG A 165 -2.15 21.31 -7.97
N TYR A 166 -1.48 20.85 -6.91
CA TYR A 166 -0.62 21.66 -6.04
C TYR A 166 0.72 21.98 -6.72
#